data_AF-A0A819JNH7-F1
#
_entry.id   AF-A0A819JNH7-F1
#
_cell.length_a   1.000
_cell.length_b   1.000
_cell.length_c   1.000
_cell.angle_alpha   90.00
_cell.angle_beta   90.00
_cell.angle_gamma   90.00
#
_symmetry.space_group_name_H-M   'P 1'
#
loop_
_entity.id
_entity.type
_entity.pdbx_description
1 polymer ?
#
loop_
_entity_poly.entity_id
_entity_poly.type
_entity_poly.pdbx_seq_one_letter_code
_entity_poly.pdbx_strand_id
1 'polypeptide(L)' 'PTTSNDPCVEELQQHIEKQLNIPIDSQRIMFKGQNLHEKRQEKLRRYGITNTSLIRVVGRKQPLRT' A
#
# COMPACT_ATOMS: atom_id res chain seq x y z
N PRO A 1 4.91 12.90 21.15
CA PRO A 1 3.77 11.96 21.04
C PRO A 1 3.85 11.17 19.74
N THR A 2 4.45 9.97 19.80
CA THR A 2 4.47 9.00 18.69
C THR A 2 3.10 8.32 18.65
N THR A 3 2.25 8.78 17.75
CA THR A 3 0.91 8.25 17.52
C THR A 3 1.01 6.78 17.11
N SER A 4 0.63 5.89 18.03
CA SER A 4 0.55 4.45 17.80
C SER A 4 -0.38 4.05 16.64
N ASN A 5 -1.21 4.99 16.16
CA ASN A 5 -2.20 4.79 15.10
C ASN A 5 -1.71 5.15 13.70
N ASP A 6 -0.42 5.47 13.50
CA ASP A 6 0.09 5.70 12.15
C ASP A 6 -0.03 4.38 11.34
N PRO A 7 -0.62 4.39 10.14
CA PRO A 7 -0.82 3.18 9.36
C PRO A 7 0.51 2.59 8.88
N CYS A 8 0.57 1.26 8.73
CA CYS A 8 1.68 0.57 8.10
C CYS A 8 1.42 0.24 6.62
N VAL A 9 2.45 -0.30 5.94
CA VAL A 9 2.34 -0.71 4.54
C VAL A 9 1.30 -1.82 4.34
N GLU A 10 1.14 -2.74 5.30
CA GLU A 10 0.13 -3.80 5.22
C GLU A 10 -1.29 -3.24 5.15
N GLU A 11 -1.60 -2.23 5.96
CA GLU A 11 -2.91 -1.56 5.94
C GLU A 11 -3.14 -0.86 4.59
N LEU A 12 -2.09 -0.26 4.01
CA LEU A 12 -2.15 0.30 2.66
C LEU A 12 -2.42 -0.79 1.60
N GLN A 13 -1.79 -1.96 1.71
CA GLN A 13 -2.02 -3.08 0.79
C GLN A 13 -3.45 -3.59 0.85
N GLN A 14 -4.00 -3.73 2.06
CA GLN A 14 -5.40 -4.10 2.25
C GLN A 14 -6.35 -3.06 1.68
N HIS A 15 -6.03 -1.77 1.84
CA HIS A 15 -6.83 -0.69 1.27
C HIS A 15 -6.83 -0.75 -0.27
N ILE A 16 -5.66 -0.96 -0.89
CA ILE A 16 -5.51 -1.13 -2.33
C ILE A 16 -6.28 -2.34 -2.84
N GLU A 17 -6.24 -3.47 -2.14
CA GLU A 17 -6.98 -4.67 -2.52
C GLU A 17 -8.48 -4.39 -2.55
N LYS A 18 -9.01 -3.76 -1.50
CA LYS A 18 -10.44 -3.40 -1.40
C LYS A 18 -10.88 -2.41 -2.47
N GLN A 19 -10.03 -1.42 -2.81
CA GLN A 19 -10.40 -0.35 -3.75
C GLN A 19 -10.18 -0.73 -5.23
N LEU A 20 -9.09 -1.45 -5.54
CA LEU A 20 -8.67 -1.72 -6.91
C LEU A 20 -8.87 -3.18 -7.33
N ASN A 21 -9.25 -4.06 -6.40
CA ASN A 21 -9.39 -5.49 -6.59
C ASN A 21 -8.09 -6.17 -7.08
N ILE A 22 -6.95 -5.69 -6.56
CA ILE A 22 -5.62 -6.24 -6.84
C ILE A 22 -5.17 -7.03 -5.60
N PRO A 23 -4.96 -8.36 -5.68
CA PRO A 23 -4.51 -9.18 -4.56
C PRO A 23 -3.23 -8.63 -3.95
N ILE A 24 -3.13 -8.64 -2.62
CA ILE A 24 -1.93 -8.16 -1.87
C ILE A 24 -0.62 -8.72 -2.45
N ASP A 25 -0.58 -10.02 -2.73
CA ASP A 25 0.63 -10.69 -3.23
C ASP A 25 1.00 -10.31 -4.68
N SER A 26 0.05 -9.72 -5.41
CA SER A 26 0.25 -9.19 -6.77
C SER A 26 0.53 -7.69 -6.79
N GLN A 27 0.43 -7.00 -5.64
CA GLN A 27 0.65 -5.55 -5.56
C GLN A 27 2.15 -5.23 -5.51
N ARG A 28 2.60 -4.43 -6.46
CA ARG A 28 3.90 -3.74 -6.41
C ARG A 28 3.64 -2.27 -6.17
N ILE A 29 3.88 -1.86 -4.92
CA ILE A 29 3.68 -0.50 -4.46
C ILE A 29 5.02 0.23 -4.48
N MET A 30 5.07 1.38 -5.16
CA MET A 30 6.24 2.24 -5.25
C MET A 30 5.91 3.70 -4.87
N PHE A 31 6.79 4.31 -4.07
CA PHE A 31 6.71 5.72 -3.72
C PHE A 31 8.11 6.34 -3.69
N LYS A 32 8.31 7.47 -4.39
CA LYS A 32 9.62 8.16 -4.49
C LYS A 32 10.79 7.23 -4.86
N GLY A 33 10.55 6.25 -5.74
CA GLY A 33 11.55 5.26 -6.16
C GLY A 33 11.80 4.12 -5.16
N GLN A 34 11.09 4.08 -4.02
CA GLN A 34 11.20 3.01 -3.04
C GLN A 34 10.06 2.00 -3.18
N ASN A 35 10.39 0.71 -3.12
CA ASN A 35 9.43 -0.39 -3.07
C ASN A 35 8.91 -0.56 -1.64
N LEU A 36 7.62 -0.31 -1.43
CA LEU A 36 7.04 -0.35 -0.08
C LEU A 36 6.60 -1.77 0.32
N HIS A 37 6.03 -2.50 -0.65
CA HIS A 37 5.38 -3.81 -0.46
C HIS A 37 6.25 -4.90 0.19
N GLU A 38 7.58 -4.72 0.18
CA GLU A 38 8.55 -5.61 0.84
C GLU A 38 8.60 -5.40 2.36
N LYS A 39 8.15 -4.24 2.87
CA LYS A 39 8.26 -3.82 4.28
C LYS A 39 6.90 -3.60 4.92
N ARG A 40 6.11 -4.69 5.03
CA ARG A 40 4.71 -4.67 5.53
C ARG A 40 4.50 -3.92 6.85
N GLN A 41 5.43 -4.04 7.79
CA GLN A 41 5.32 -3.43 9.14
C GLN A 41 5.87 -1.99 9.23
N GLU A 42 6.50 -1.46 8.17
CA GLU A 42 7.02 -0.09 8.19
C GLU A 42 5.87 0.92 8.15
N LYS A 43 5.99 2.00 8.93
CA LYS A 43 4.97 3.05 9.02
C LYS A 43 5.01 3.93 7.77
N LEU A 44 3.85 4.26 7.20
CA LEU A 44 3.74 5.11 6.01
C LEU A 44 4.42 6.48 6.21
N ARG A 45 4.34 7.01 7.43
CA ARG A 45 4.97 8.28 7.83
C ARG A 45 6.49 8.28 7.66
N ARG A 46 7.16 7.12 7.75
CA ARG A 46 8.62 6.99 7.58
C ARG A 46 9.06 7.25 6.14
N TYR A 47 8.15 7.06 5.20
CA TYR A 47 8.32 7.43 3.79
C TYR A 47 7.84 8.86 3.48
N GLY A 48 7.27 9.56 4.47
CA GLY A 48 6.62 10.86 4.27
C GLY A 48 5.33 10.77 3.45
N ILE A 49 4.63 9.64 3.52
CA ILE A 49 3.33 9.44 2.87
C ILE A 49 2.24 10.07 3.72
N THR A 50 1.37 10.82 3.05
CA THR A 50 0.20 11.51 3.60
C THR A 50 -1.05 11.16 2.79
N ASN A 51 -2.23 11.54 3.26
CA ASN A 51 -3.50 11.30 2.55
C ASN A 51 -3.58 11.96 1.17
N THR A 52 -2.74 12.96 0.87
CA THR A 52 -2.67 13.65 -0.42
C THR A 52 -1.55 13.13 -1.32
N SER A 53 -0.77 12.15 -0.85
CA SER A 53 0.36 11.59 -1.61
C SER A 53 -0.13 10.71 -2.76
N LEU A 54 0.46 10.90 -3.95
CA LEU A 54 0.23 10.02 -5.08
C LEU A 54 1.15 8.79 -4.99
N ILE A 55 0.56 7.61 -4.87
CA ILE A 55 1.28 6.32 -4.79
C ILE A 55 1.09 5.57 -6.10
N ARG A 56 2.18 5.02 -6.66
CA ARG A 56 2.10 4.16 -7.84
C ARG A 56 1.91 2.72 -7.41
N VAL A 57 0.89 2.09 -7.98
CA VAL A 57 0.57 0.68 -7.74
C VAL A 57 0.43 0.00 -9.09
N VAL A 58 1.11 -1.13 -9.25
CA VAL A 58 0.89 -2.05 -10.37
C VAL A 58 0.58 -3.44 -9.84
N GLY A 59 -0.24 -4.19 -10.56
CA GLY A 59 -0.61 -5.55 -10.18
C GLY A 59 -1.69 -6.10 -11.10
N ARG A 60 -1.95 -7.40 -10.99
CA ARG A 60 -3.01 -8.07 -11.75
C ARG A 60 -4.28 -8.07 -10.92
N LYS A 61 -5.40 -7.61 -11.48
CA LYS A 61 -6.70 -7.71 -10.81
C LYS A 61 -7.12 -9.17 -10.71
N GLN A 62 -7.89 -9.52 -9.68
CA GLN A 62 -8.55 -10.82 -9.66
C GLN A 62 -9.49 -10.93 -10.85
N PRO A 63 -9.58 -12.10 -11.51
CA PRO A 63 -10.65 -12.37 -12.46
C PRO A 63 -11.98 -12.08 -11.76
N LEU A 64 -12.87 -11.33 -12.43
CA LEU A 64 -14.25 -11.20 -11.97
C LEU A 64 -14.81 -12.63 -11.93
N ARG A 65 -15.13 -13.14 -10.74
CA ARG A 65 -15.83 -14.41 -10.63
C ARG A 65 -17.24 -14.18 -11.20
N THR A 66 -17.45 -14.61 -12.44
CA THR A 66 -18.76 -14.68 -13.12
C THR A 66 -19.47 -15.98 -12.76
#